data_AF-A0A3Q8WAS4-F1
#
_entry.id   AF-A0A3Q8WAS4-F1
#
_cell.length_a   1.000
_cell.length_b   1.000
_cell.length_c   1.000
_cell.angle_alpha   90.00
_cell.angle_beta   90.00
_cell.angle_gamma   90.00
#
_symmetry.space_group_name_H-M   'P 1'
#
loop_
_entity.id
_entity.type
_entity.pdbx_description
1 polymer ?
#
loop_
_entity_poly.entity_id
_entity_poly.type
_entity_poly.pdbx_seq_one_letter_code
_entity_poly.pdbx_strand_id
1 'polypeptide(L)' 'MTEQPIDYTTPEARAAAIAQLLAAVETSSDHSALSRIARRAGFLWRCASCREDNYPGRTTCRCGAPQPDRL' A
#
# COMPACT_ATOMS: atom_id res chain seq x y z
N MET A 1 10.88 16.86 -22.78
CA MET A 1 10.26 16.07 -21.70
C MET A 1 11.26 15.00 -21.32
N THR A 2 12.00 15.17 -20.24
CA THR A 2 13.00 14.20 -19.81
C THR A 2 12.29 13.16 -18.95
N GLU A 3 12.08 11.95 -19.49
CA GLU A 3 11.63 10.81 -18.70
C GLU A 3 12.75 10.47 -17.70
N GLN A 4 12.53 10.76 -16.42
CA GLN A 4 13.40 10.25 -15.37
C GLN A 4 13.06 8.76 -15.14
N PRO A 5 14.05 7.86 -15.13
CA PRO A 5 13.81 6.45 -14.87
C PRO A 5 13.27 6.27 -13.45
N ILE A 6 12.14 5.56 -13.31
CA ILE A 6 11.61 5.20 -12.00
C ILE A 6 12.51 4.12 -11.41
N ASP A 7 13.17 4.43 -10.29
CA ASP A 7 13.95 3.47 -9.53
C ASP A 7 13.03 2.61 -8.66
N TYR A 8 12.66 1.43 -9.15
CA TYR A 8 11.78 0.48 -8.45
C TYR A 8 12.45 -0.23 -7.27
N THR A 9 13.71 0.07 -6.94
CA THR A 9 14.40 -0.57 -5.82
C THR A 9 14.02 0.01 -4.46
N THR A 10 13.49 1.24 -4.41
CA THR A 10 13.12 1.89 -3.14
C THR A 10 11.77 1.38 -2.60
N PRO A 11 11.59 1.29 -1.27
CA PRO A 11 10.31 0.97 -0.65
C PRO A 11 9.17 1.91 -1.11
N GLU A 12 9.48 3.19 -1.30
CA GLU A 12 8.54 4.22 -1.75
C GLU A 12 8.08 3.97 -3.19
N ALA A 13 9.01 3.67 -4.10
CA ALA A 13 8.66 3.37 -5.50
C ALA A 13 7.80 2.11 -5.61
N ARG A 14 8.09 1.08 -4.80
CA ARG A 14 7.26 -0.13 -4.74
C ARG A 14 5.86 0.17 -4.20
N ALA A 15 5.74 0.99 -3.15
CA ALA A 15 4.45 1.41 -2.63
C ALA A 15 3.64 2.21 -3.66
N ALA A 16 4.31 3.08 -4.43
CA ALA A 16 3.69 3.82 -5.53
C ALA A 16 3.18 2.90 -6.66
N ALA A 17 3.96 1.87 -7.03
CA ALA A 17 3.53 0.89 -8.02
C ALA A 17 2.27 0.12 -7.57
N ILE A 18 2.19 -0.26 -6.29
CA ILE A 18 0.99 -0.89 -5.73
C ILE A 18 -0.22 0.06 -5.78
N ALA A 19 -0.03 1.34 -5.49
CA ALA A 19 -1.10 2.34 -5.58
C ALA A 19 -1.64 2.44 -7.02
N GLN A 20 -0.75 2.47 -8.02
CA GLN A 20 -1.14 2.50 -9.44
C GLN A 20 -1.89 1.23 -9.84
N LEU A 21 -1.42 0.06 -9.43
CA LEU A 21 -2.10 -1.21 -9.71
C LEU A 21 -3.50 -1.25 -9.09
N LEU A 22 -3.65 -0.84 -7.82
CA LEU A 22 -4.95 -0.79 -7.14
C LEU A 22 -5.91 0.22 -7.79
N ALA A 23 -5.40 1.30 -8.38
CA ALA A 23 -6.22 2.26 -9.12
C ALA A 23 -6.64 1.76 -10.50
N ALA A 24 -5.87 0.84 -11.10
CA ALA A 24 -6.11 0.32 -12.44
C ALA A 24 -7.00 -0.93 -12.48
N VAL A 25 -7.26 -1.58 -11.35
CA VAL A 25 -8.15 -2.76 -11.32
C VAL A 25 -9.60 -2.38 -11.67
N GLU A 26 -10.19 -3.15 -12.58
CA GLU A 26 -11.54 -2.89 -13.06
C GLU A 26 -12.62 -3.48 -12.16
N THR A 27 -12.31 -4.55 -11.42
CA THR A 27 -13.27 -5.27 -10.58
C THR A 27 -12.96 -5.15 -9.10
N SER A 28 -14.02 -5.15 -8.28
CA SER A 28 -13.90 -5.16 -6.82
C SER A 28 -13.27 -6.47 -6.28
N SER A 29 -13.42 -7.57 -7.02
CA SER A 29 -12.82 -8.86 -6.67
C SER A 29 -11.31 -8.82 -6.84
N ASP A 30 -10.82 -8.26 -7.95
CA ASP A 30 -9.39 -8.09 -8.21
C ASP A 30 -8.76 -7.08 -7.24
N HIS A 31 -9.45 -5.97 -6.98
CA HIS A 31 -9.02 -5.03 -5.94
C HIS A 31 -8.83 -5.75 -4.60
N SER A 32 -9.81 -6.54 -4.18
CA SER A 32 -9.75 -7.28 -2.91
C SER A 32 -8.62 -8.32 -2.89
N ALA A 33 -8.37 -9.01 -4.01
CA ALA A 33 -7.27 -9.95 -4.13
C ALA A 33 -5.91 -9.25 -4.04
N LEU A 34 -5.72 -8.16 -4.79
CA LEU A 34 -4.48 -7.40 -4.82
C LEU A 34 -4.19 -6.74 -3.46
N SER A 35 -5.18 -6.12 -2.80
CA SER A 35 -4.99 -5.55 -1.46
C SER A 35 -4.55 -6.60 -0.44
N ARG A 36 -5.09 -7.83 -0.50
CA ARG A 36 -4.66 -8.93 0.39
C ARG A 36 -3.19 -9.30 0.16
N ILE A 37 -2.77 -9.39 -1.10
CA ILE A 37 -1.38 -9.71 -1.46
C ILE A 37 -0.46 -8.58 -1.01
N ALA A 38 -0.80 -7.33 -1.31
CA ALA A 38 -0.03 -6.16 -0.93
C ALA A 38 0.20 -6.06 0.59
N ARG A 39 -0.83 -6.35 1.40
CA ARG A 39 -0.68 -6.43 2.86
C ARG A 39 0.31 -7.51 3.29
N ARG A 40 0.15 -8.73 2.76
CA ARG A 40 1.03 -9.87 3.11
C ARG A 40 2.48 -9.64 2.70
N ALA A 41 2.69 -8.97 1.57
CA ALA A 41 4.01 -8.61 1.07
C ALA A 41 4.61 -7.37 1.76
N GLY A 42 3.88 -6.73 2.69
CA GLY A 42 4.35 -5.57 3.43
C GLY A 42 4.34 -4.25 2.65
N PHE A 43 3.63 -4.18 1.53
CA PHE A 43 3.41 -2.93 0.78
C PHE A 43 2.26 -2.10 1.35
N LEU A 44 1.43 -2.69 2.20
CA LEU A 44 0.37 -2.02 2.95
C LEU A 44 0.32 -2.58 4.38
N TRP A 45 -0.18 -1.79 5.31
CA TRP A 45 -0.62 -2.29 6.61
C TRP A 45 -2.10 -1.95 6.82
N ARG A 46 -2.84 -2.89 7.41
CA ARG A 46 -4.26 -2.71 7.75
C ARG A 46 -4.34 -2.10 9.14
N CYS A 47 -5.07 -1.00 9.29
CA CYS A 47 -5.31 -0.43 10.61
C CYS A 47 -6.11 -1.41 11.48
N ALA A 48 -5.66 -1.71 12.70
CA ALA A 48 -6.38 -2.63 13.59
C ALA A 48 -7.72 -2.05 14.09
N SER A 49 -7.87 -0.71 14.11
CA SER A 49 -9.05 -0.02 14.61
C SER A 49 -10.12 0.19 13.54
N CYS A 50 -9.85 1.03 12.53
CA CYS A 50 -10.84 1.38 11.50
C CYS A 50 -10.76 0.48 10.26
N ARG A 51 -9.87 -0.51 10.28
CA ARG A 51 -9.53 -1.39 9.17
C ARG A 51 -8.84 -0.68 8.01
N GLU A 52 -8.98 0.60 7.69
CA GLU A 52 -8.29 1.25 6.53
C GLU A 52 -6.86 0.79 6.17
N ASP A 53 -6.58 0.63 4.86
CA ASP A 53 -5.23 0.29 4.37
C ASP A 53 -4.35 1.55 4.36
N ASN A 54 -3.11 1.41 4.79
CA ASN A 54 -2.14 2.50 4.86
C ASN A 54 -0.83 2.09 4.19
N TYR A 55 -0.14 3.06 3.59
CA TYR A 55 1.17 2.86 2.96
C TYR A 55 2.30 2.78 4.01
N PRO A 56 3.44 2.12 3.70
CA PRO A 56 4.49 1.83 4.68
C PRO A 56 5.16 3.07 5.28
N GLY A 57 5.15 4.21 4.59
CA GLY A 57 5.67 5.49 5.11
C GLY A 57 4.78 6.16 6.15
N ARG A 58 3.54 5.68 6.35
CA ARG A 58 2.62 6.21 7.35
C ARG A 58 2.72 5.37 8.62
N THR A 59 3.11 5.99 9.73
CA THR A 59 3.22 5.35 11.06
C THR A 59 1.93 5.46 11.90
N THR A 60 1.02 6.36 11.50
CA THR A 60 -0.26 6.59 12.19
C THR A 60 -1.41 6.68 11.19
N CYS A 61 -2.46 5.90 11.43
CA CYS A 61 -3.66 5.89 10.60
C CYS A 61 -4.37 7.24 10.69
N ARG A 62 -5.19 7.58 9.68
CA ARG A 62 -6.09 8.73 9.75
C ARG A 62 -7.02 8.70 10.96
N CYS A 63 -7.38 7.52 11.47
CA CYS A 63 -8.18 7.38 12.69
C CYS A 63 -7.39 7.57 13.99
N GLY A 64 -6.09 7.86 13.92
CA GLY A 64 -5.19 8.05 15.07
C GLY A 64 -4.55 6.77 15.62
N ALA A 65 -4.96 5.59 15.17
CA ALA A 65 -4.34 4.33 15.62
C ALA A 65 -2.90 4.18 15.07
N PRO A 66 -1.96 3.67 15.89
CA PRO A 66 -0.59 3.44 15.44
C PRO A 66 -0.52 2.29 14.43
N GLN A 67 0.52 2.29 13.61
CA GLN A 67 0.90 1.14 12.81
C GLN A 67 1.17 -0.05 13.74
N PRO A 68 0.62 -1.25 13.46
CA PRO A 68 0.94 -2.43 14.25
C PRO A 68 2.40 -2.83 14.04
N ASP A 69 3.05 -3.28 15.11
CA ASP A 69 4.39 -3.86 15.04
C ASP A 69 4.37 -5.07 14.11
N ARG A 70 5.33 -5.13 13.19
CA ARG A 70 5.58 -6.34 12.41
C ARG A 70 6.41 -7.29 13.27
N LEU A 71 5.75 -8.27 13.88
CA LEU A 71 6.40 -9.45 14.45
C LEU A 71 7.09 -10.27 13.36
#